data_AF-M0CJ37-F1
#
_entry.id   AF-M0CJ37-F1
#
_cell.length_a   1.000
_cell.length_b   1.000
_cell.length_c   1.000
_cell.angle_alpha   90.00
_cell.angle_beta   90.00
_cell.angle_gamma   90.00
#
_symmetry.space_group_name_H-M   'P 1'
#
loop_
_entity.id
_entity.type
_entity.pdbx_description
1 polymer ?
#
loop_
_entity_poly.entity_id
_entity_poly.type
_entity_poly.pdbx_seq_one_letter_code
_entity_poly.pdbx_strand_id
1 'polypeptide(L)'
;MRWFLRSDDENVLFARDVLSSVAIVAVIGLILFGVSGVWPPLVAVESPSMDPNMKTGDLIFVAENERFVGDGAVAGTGVVTLESGQESGYEKFSNLGDVIVFQPNGNEQKTPIIHRAHFWVEEDENWIQTKADEDIAGDITCADITTCPAPHDGFITKGDANPNYDQIAGGADTTVVKSEWVTGKAMFRIPWLGNIRLTFDKLLGGMLAPSPGPAIAGASSPAASDASVSPPGLAGATGFAACGGGAVTAIGRRRN
;
A
#
# COMPACT_ATOMS: atom_id res chain seq x y z
N MET A 1 -40.81 -4.38 30.33
CA MET A 1 -39.94 -5.19 29.43
C MET A 1 -40.62 -6.44 28.87
N ARG A 2 -41.56 -7.10 29.59
CA ARG A 2 -42.29 -8.28 29.06
C ARG A 2 -43.29 -8.00 27.93
N TRP A 3 -43.84 -6.78 27.82
CA TRP A 3 -44.83 -6.42 26.79
C TRP A 3 -44.21 -6.27 25.39
N PHE A 4 -43.03 -5.65 25.29
CA PHE A 4 -42.28 -5.50 24.04
C PHE A 4 -41.85 -6.85 23.43
N LEU A 5 -41.67 -7.89 24.26
CA LEU A 5 -41.30 -9.23 23.81
C LEU A 5 -42.48 -10.07 23.28
N ARG A 6 -43.73 -9.58 23.36
CA ARG A 6 -44.96 -10.35 23.10
C ARG A 6 -45.98 -9.69 22.17
N SER A 7 -45.72 -8.50 21.65
CA SER A 7 -46.66 -7.84 20.73
C SER A 7 -46.56 -8.42 19.31
N ASP A 8 -47.70 -8.79 18.73
CA ASP A 8 -47.87 -9.25 17.35
C ASP A 8 -48.15 -8.09 16.35
N ASP A 9 -47.77 -6.86 16.70
CA ASP A 9 -47.91 -5.68 15.83
C ASP A 9 -46.78 -5.68 14.78
N GLU A 10 -47.12 -5.64 13.50
CA GLU A 10 -46.16 -5.71 12.38
C GLU A 10 -45.05 -4.66 12.49
N ASN A 11 -45.35 -3.46 13.01
CA ASN A 11 -44.35 -2.40 13.19
C ASN A 11 -43.37 -2.71 14.32
N VAL A 12 -43.84 -3.36 15.40
CA VAL A 12 -43.01 -3.75 16.54
C VAL A 12 -42.10 -4.92 16.16
N LEU A 13 -42.62 -5.88 15.38
CA LEU A 13 -41.83 -6.98 14.83
C LEU A 13 -40.73 -6.45 13.89
N PHE A 14 -41.10 -5.58 12.94
CA PHE A 14 -40.14 -4.95 12.03
C PHE A 14 -39.05 -4.16 12.80
N ALA A 15 -39.44 -3.32 13.76
CA ALA A 15 -38.49 -2.57 14.57
C ALA A 15 -37.56 -3.48 15.38
N ARG A 16 -38.08 -4.56 15.95
CA ARG A 16 -37.28 -5.54 16.69
C ARG A 16 -36.28 -6.25 15.78
N ASP A 17 -36.68 -6.63 14.57
CA ASP A 17 -35.81 -7.34 13.63
C ASP A 17 -34.68 -6.44 13.12
N VAL A 18 -34.99 -5.17 12.82
CA VAL A 18 -33.99 -4.15 12.47
C VAL A 18 -33.03 -3.91 13.64
N LEU A 19 -33.55 -3.67 14.85
CA LEU A 19 -32.72 -3.44 16.04
C LEU A 19 -31.87 -4.65 16.40
N SER A 20 -32.40 -5.86 16.27
CA SER A 20 -31.65 -7.09 16.54
C SER A 20 -30.51 -7.26 15.53
N SER A 21 -30.75 -6.96 14.25
CA SER A 21 -29.73 -7.01 13.21
C SER A 21 -28.62 -5.98 13.46
N VAL A 22 -28.99 -4.73 13.78
CA VAL A 22 -28.02 -3.68 14.14
C VAL A 22 -27.24 -4.06 15.40
N ALA A 23 -27.90 -4.62 16.42
CA ALA A 23 -27.25 -5.05 17.66
C ALA A 23 -26.25 -6.19 17.39
N ILE A 24 -26.58 -7.16 16.54
CA ILE A 24 -25.67 -8.25 16.16
C ILE A 24 -24.43 -7.69 15.46
N VAL A 25 -24.60 -6.79 14.48
CA VAL A 25 -23.47 -6.16 13.77
C VAL A 25 -22.61 -5.35 14.73
N ALA A 26 -23.22 -4.59 15.64
CA ALA A 26 -22.50 -3.82 16.66
C ALA A 26 -21.70 -4.73 17.59
N VAL A 27 -22.27 -5.84 18.05
CA VAL A 27 -21.58 -6.82 18.89
C VAL A 27 -20.39 -7.44 18.14
N ILE A 28 -20.56 -7.83 16.89
CA ILE A 28 -19.45 -8.37 16.07
C ILE A 28 -18.36 -7.31 15.90
N GLY A 29 -18.73 -6.06 15.57
CA GLY A 29 -17.79 -4.96 15.43
C GLY A 29 -17.01 -4.68 16.72
N LEU A 30 -17.69 -4.68 17.88
CA LEU A 30 -17.07 -4.49 19.19
C LEU A 30 -16.14 -5.65 19.56
N ILE A 31 -16.50 -6.90 19.24
CA ILE A 31 -15.61 -8.06 19.44
C ILE A 31 -14.37 -7.90 18.57
N LEU A 32 -14.54 -7.60 17.28
CA LEU A 32 -13.42 -7.44 16.37
C LEU A 32 -12.50 -6.30 16.83
N PHE A 33 -13.05 -5.14 17.16
CA PHE A 33 -12.29 -4.00 17.71
C PHE A 33 -11.61 -4.34 19.04
N GLY A 34 -12.32 -5.04 19.93
CA GLY A 34 -11.78 -5.48 21.21
C GLY A 34 -10.57 -6.40 21.06
N VAL A 35 -10.55 -7.26 20.02
CA VAL A 35 -9.43 -8.15 19.70
C VAL A 35 -8.34 -7.46 18.89
N SER A 36 -8.69 -6.68 17.86
CA SER A 36 -7.74 -6.03 16.95
C SER A 36 -7.10 -4.79 17.54
N GLY A 37 -7.84 -3.95 18.27
CA GLY A 37 -7.40 -2.63 18.73
C GLY A 37 -7.44 -1.54 17.67
N VAL A 38 -7.72 -1.92 16.43
CA VAL A 38 -7.76 -1.03 15.27
C VAL A 38 -9.12 -1.10 14.60
N TRP A 39 -9.57 0.05 14.10
CA TRP A 39 -10.77 0.17 13.29
C TRP A 39 -10.42 0.85 11.95
N PRO A 40 -10.66 0.19 10.81
CA PRO A 40 -11.25 -1.14 10.63
C PRO A 40 -10.31 -2.29 11.03
N PRO A 41 -10.84 -3.43 11.50
CA PRO A 41 -10.05 -4.63 11.78
C PRO A 41 -9.74 -5.46 10.52
N LEU A 42 -10.40 -5.15 9.39
CA LEU A 42 -10.35 -5.92 8.14
C LEU A 42 -10.15 -4.99 6.96
N VAL A 43 -9.11 -5.26 6.16
CA VAL A 43 -8.72 -4.44 5.00
C VAL A 43 -8.53 -5.31 3.76
N ALA A 44 -8.85 -4.81 2.58
CA ALA A 44 -8.77 -5.56 1.33
C ALA A 44 -7.50 -5.20 0.56
N VAL A 45 -6.80 -6.19 0.01
CA VAL A 45 -5.60 -5.96 -0.80
C VAL A 45 -6.01 -5.55 -2.22
N GLU A 46 -5.54 -4.39 -2.68
CA GLU A 46 -5.88 -3.88 -4.02
C GLU A 46 -4.76 -3.99 -5.05
N SER A 47 -3.54 -4.32 -4.62
CA SER A 47 -2.34 -4.32 -5.46
C SER A 47 -1.54 -5.61 -5.30
N PRO A 48 -0.84 -6.06 -6.36
CA PRO A 48 0.00 -7.26 -6.32
C PRO A 48 1.35 -7.05 -5.63
N SER A 49 1.60 -5.90 -4.98
CA SER A 49 2.91 -5.60 -4.36
C SER A 49 3.34 -6.58 -3.28
N MET A 50 2.41 -7.37 -2.74
CA MET A 50 2.66 -8.39 -1.71
C MET A 50 2.57 -9.83 -2.24
N ASP A 51 2.52 -10.04 -3.56
CA ASP A 51 2.55 -11.39 -4.13
C ASP A 51 3.91 -12.09 -3.87
N PRO A 52 3.92 -13.42 -3.68
CA PRO A 52 2.78 -14.34 -3.65
C PRO A 52 2.11 -14.46 -2.27
N ASN A 53 2.59 -13.74 -1.27
CA ASN A 53 2.24 -13.93 0.15
C ASN A 53 0.86 -13.35 0.49
N MET A 54 0.45 -12.28 -0.19
CA MET A 54 -0.88 -11.66 -0.08
C MET A 54 -1.37 -11.25 -1.47
N LYS A 55 -2.49 -11.82 -1.91
CA LYS A 55 -2.99 -11.61 -3.28
C LYS A 55 -4.03 -10.51 -3.34
N THR A 56 -4.13 -9.86 -4.49
CA THR A 56 -5.23 -8.92 -4.78
C THR A 56 -6.59 -9.59 -4.53
N GLY A 57 -7.44 -8.92 -3.75
CA GLY A 57 -8.75 -9.43 -3.35
C GLY A 57 -8.76 -10.29 -2.08
N ASP A 58 -7.61 -10.53 -1.44
CA ASP A 58 -7.58 -11.10 -0.10
C ASP A 58 -8.08 -10.07 0.93
N LEU A 59 -8.77 -10.56 1.96
CA LEU A 59 -9.15 -9.75 3.12
C LEU A 59 -8.19 -10.04 4.28
N ILE A 60 -7.60 -9.01 4.84
CA ILE A 60 -6.53 -9.12 5.84
C ILE A 60 -7.06 -8.66 7.18
N PHE A 61 -6.88 -9.48 8.20
CA PHE A 61 -7.11 -9.07 9.58
C PHE A 61 -5.89 -8.30 10.08
N VAL A 62 -6.13 -7.11 10.61
CA VAL A 62 -5.10 -6.20 11.12
C VAL A 62 -5.28 -6.03 12.61
N ALA A 63 -4.19 -5.99 13.36
CA ALA A 63 -4.18 -5.68 14.79
C ALA A 63 -3.23 -4.52 15.10
N GLU A 64 -3.48 -3.86 16.22
CA GLU A 64 -2.62 -2.83 16.81
C GLU A 64 -1.21 -3.39 17.09
N ASN A 65 -0.18 -2.54 17.04
CA ASN A 65 1.22 -2.97 17.01
C ASN A 65 1.65 -3.68 18.30
N GLU A 66 1.12 -3.22 19.43
CA GLU A 66 1.39 -3.73 20.78
C GLU A 66 0.65 -5.05 21.07
N ARG A 67 -0.18 -5.52 20.14
CA ARG A 67 -0.87 -6.81 20.25
C ARG A 67 -0.09 -7.87 19.51
N PHE A 68 -0.07 -9.06 20.12
CA PHE A 68 0.56 -10.24 19.52
C PHE A 68 2.02 -9.95 19.08
N VAL A 69 2.78 -9.27 19.94
CA VAL A 69 4.18 -8.89 19.67
C VAL A 69 5.03 -10.16 19.56
N GLY A 70 5.77 -10.28 18.46
CA GLY A 70 6.72 -11.36 18.27
C GLY A 70 8.03 -11.13 19.00
N ASP A 71 8.78 -12.20 19.23
CA ASP A 71 10.14 -12.10 19.73
C ASP A 71 11.02 -11.34 18.72
N GLY A 72 11.91 -10.48 19.21
CA GLY A 72 12.77 -9.64 18.35
C GLY A 72 12.09 -8.38 17.83
N ALA A 73 10.96 -7.96 18.40
CA ALA A 73 10.34 -6.68 18.04
C ALA A 73 11.25 -5.49 18.38
N VAL A 74 11.28 -4.50 17.48
CA VAL A 74 11.99 -3.24 17.73
C VAL A 74 11.38 -2.56 18.95
N ALA A 75 12.23 -2.19 19.90
CA ALA A 75 11.83 -1.70 21.21
C ALA A 75 10.83 -0.54 21.11
N GLY A 76 9.71 -0.66 21.83
CA GLY A 76 8.68 0.39 21.87
C GLY A 76 7.79 0.49 20.63
N THR A 77 7.96 -0.38 19.63
CA THR A 77 7.15 -0.35 18.40
C THR A 77 6.22 -1.56 18.24
N GLY A 78 6.55 -2.69 18.88
CA GLY A 78 5.78 -3.93 18.73
C GLY A 78 5.88 -4.60 17.35
N VAL A 79 6.74 -4.10 16.45
CA VAL A 79 6.95 -4.62 15.10
C VAL A 79 8.25 -5.41 15.03
N VAL A 80 8.18 -6.64 14.51
CA VAL A 80 9.36 -7.45 14.20
C VAL A 80 9.75 -7.17 12.75
N THR A 81 10.98 -6.71 12.49
CA THR A 81 11.46 -6.49 11.13
C THR A 81 11.90 -7.81 10.48
N LEU A 82 12.11 -7.84 9.17
CA LEU A 82 12.69 -8.99 8.48
C LEU A 82 14.08 -9.32 9.03
N GLU A 83 14.92 -8.29 9.25
CA GLU A 83 16.24 -8.41 9.87
C GLU A 83 16.16 -9.09 11.26
N SER A 84 15.33 -8.59 12.17
CA SER A 84 15.15 -9.22 13.49
C SER A 84 14.44 -10.58 13.41
N GLY A 85 13.62 -10.80 12.39
CA GLY A 85 13.00 -12.07 12.06
C GLY A 85 14.03 -13.15 11.70
N GLN A 86 15.10 -12.80 10.99
CA GLN A 86 16.20 -13.72 10.64
C GLN A 86 16.90 -14.28 11.90
N GLU A 87 17.02 -13.48 12.95
CA GLU A 87 17.64 -13.88 14.22
C GLU A 87 16.68 -14.68 15.12
N SER A 88 15.42 -14.25 15.19
CA SER A 88 14.40 -14.81 16.08
C SER A 88 13.66 -16.02 15.49
N GLY A 89 13.66 -16.19 14.17
CA GLY A 89 12.81 -17.14 13.44
C GLY A 89 11.34 -16.72 13.38
N TYR A 90 11.00 -15.48 13.72
CA TYR A 90 9.63 -14.98 13.66
C TYR A 90 9.18 -14.75 12.21
N GLU A 91 8.05 -15.35 11.85
CA GLU A 91 7.52 -15.33 10.49
C GLU A 91 6.08 -14.82 10.40
N LYS A 92 5.82 -14.08 9.32
CA LYS A 92 4.49 -13.70 8.87
C LYS A 92 4.31 -13.88 7.37
N PHE A 93 3.20 -14.56 7.02
CA PHE A 93 2.86 -14.91 5.65
C PHE A 93 3.97 -15.71 4.95
N SER A 94 4.50 -16.73 5.64
CA SER A 94 5.54 -17.64 5.12
C SER A 94 6.85 -16.94 4.73
N ASN A 95 7.14 -15.80 5.36
CA ASN A 95 8.37 -15.05 5.21
C ASN A 95 8.67 -14.33 6.54
N LEU A 96 9.91 -13.90 6.74
CA LEU A 96 10.39 -13.37 8.03
C LEU A 96 9.84 -11.96 8.32
N GLY A 97 9.63 -11.67 9.60
CA GLY A 97 9.18 -10.35 10.06
C GLY A 97 7.69 -10.06 9.79
N ASP A 98 7.23 -8.97 10.37
CA ASP A 98 5.86 -8.46 10.26
C ASP A 98 5.62 -7.74 8.92
N VAL A 99 4.36 -7.79 8.48
CA VAL A 99 3.82 -6.94 7.43
C VAL A 99 2.98 -5.86 8.10
N ILE A 100 3.31 -4.60 7.85
CA ILE A 100 2.70 -3.45 8.50
C ILE A 100 1.83 -2.65 7.54
N VAL A 101 0.76 -2.07 8.07
CA VAL A 101 -0.09 -1.08 7.39
C VAL A 101 0.31 0.29 7.90
N PHE A 102 0.67 1.21 7.00
CA PHE A 102 1.10 2.55 7.39
C PHE A 102 0.58 3.64 6.46
N GLN A 103 0.57 4.87 6.98
CA GLN A 103 0.24 6.05 6.19
C GLN A 103 1.50 6.66 5.57
N PRO A 104 1.59 6.78 4.24
CA PRO A 104 2.79 7.32 3.59
C PRO A 104 3.00 8.79 3.99
N ASN A 105 4.18 9.10 4.50
CA ASN A 105 4.54 10.42 5.07
C ASN A 105 3.56 10.93 6.16
N GLY A 106 2.86 10.03 6.86
CA GLY A 106 1.87 10.38 7.89
C GLY A 106 0.63 11.11 7.35
N ASN A 107 0.35 11.00 6.05
CA ASN A 107 -0.78 11.70 5.44
C ASN A 107 -2.05 10.82 5.43
N GLU A 108 -2.99 11.14 6.32
CA GLU A 108 -4.28 10.45 6.46
C GLU A 108 -5.19 10.53 5.21
N GLN A 109 -4.93 11.48 4.30
CA GLN A 109 -5.68 11.61 3.04
C GLN A 109 -5.17 10.69 1.94
N LYS A 110 -3.96 10.15 2.09
CA LYS A 110 -3.42 9.15 1.16
C LYS A 110 -3.92 7.77 1.57
N THR A 111 -4.14 6.93 0.56
CA THR A 111 -4.45 5.52 0.78
C THR A 111 -3.29 4.86 1.56
N PRO A 112 -3.56 4.17 2.69
CA PRO A 112 -2.51 3.47 3.41
C PRO A 112 -1.86 2.39 2.54
N ILE A 113 -0.66 1.99 2.93
CA ILE A 113 0.19 1.02 2.23
C ILE A 113 0.43 -0.16 3.16
N ILE A 114 0.44 -1.37 2.61
CA ILE A 114 0.68 -2.61 3.35
C ILE A 114 1.92 -3.31 2.81
N HIS A 115 3.04 -3.25 3.52
CA HIS A 115 4.32 -3.80 3.09
C HIS A 115 5.11 -4.39 4.26
N ARG A 116 6.13 -5.18 3.96
CA ARG A 116 6.98 -5.80 4.98
C ARG A 116 7.94 -4.78 5.57
N ALA A 117 8.08 -4.78 6.89
CA ALA A 117 9.12 -4.01 7.57
C ALA A 117 10.45 -4.76 7.41
N HIS A 118 11.39 -4.21 6.64
CA HIS A 118 12.66 -4.88 6.37
C HIS A 118 13.64 -4.72 7.53
N PHE A 119 13.85 -3.49 7.97
CA PHE A 119 14.73 -3.15 9.09
C PHE A 119 14.35 -1.78 9.67
N TRP A 120 14.85 -1.50 10.87
CA TRP A 120 14.71 -0.23 11.56
C TRP A 120 15.96 0.61 11.36
N VAL A 121 15.80 1.92 11.25
CA VAL A 121 16.90 2.89 11.12
C VAL A 121 16.72 4.00 12.14
N GLU A 122 17.84 4.53 12.61
CA GLU A 122 17.88 5.71 13.51
C GLU A 122 18.09 6.99 12.69
N GLU A 123 17.72 8.15 13.24
CA GLU A 123 18.01 9.47 12.67
C GLU A 123 19.50 9.60 12.31
N ASP A 124 19.76 10.23 11.16
CA ASP A 124 21.09 10.42 10.56
C ASP A 124 21.81 9.12 10.13
N GLU A 125 21.16 7.95 10.20
CA GLU A 125 21.76 6.70 9.73
C GLU A 125 21.88 6.69 8.20
N ASN A 126 23.09 6.37 7.69
CA ASN A 126 23.29 6.02 6.29
C ASN A 126 22.85 4.57 6.06
N TRP A 127 21.54 4.37 6.05
CA TRP A 127 20.92 3.04 5.99
C TRP A 127 21.18 2.29 4.68
N ILE A 128 21.45 3.00 3.59
CA ILE A 128 21.87 2.36 2.33
C ILE A 128 23.19 1.62 2.52
N GLN A 129 24.16 2.27 3.18
CA GLN A 129 25.47 1.67 3.38
C GLN A 129 25.48 0.61 4.50
N THR A 130 24.66 0.79 5.55
CA THR A 130 24.72 -0.04 6.75
C THR A 130 23.83 -1.27 6.69
N LYS A 131 22.66 -1.18 6.05
CA LYS A 131 21.59 -2.20 6.18
C LYS A 131 20.90 -2.60 4.88
N ALA A 132 20.89 -1.73 3.87
CA ALA A 132 20.20 -2.04 2.62
C ALA A 132 20.85 -3.24 1.91
N ASP A 133 20.00 -4.10 1.35
CA ASP A 133 20.43 -5.18 0.48
C ASP A 133 20.85 -4.58 -0.87
N GLU A 134 22.09 -4.85 -1.30
CA GLU A 134 22.66 -4.36 -2.55
C GLU A 134 21.86 -4.84 -3.78
N ASP A 135 21.25 -6.03 -3.72
CA ASP A 135 20.42 -6.56 -4.82
C ASP A 135 19.09 -5.79 -4.95
N ILE A 136 18.65 -5.10 -3.89
CA ILE A 136 17.40 -4.32 -3.84
C ILE A 136 17.67 -2.82 -4.06
N ALA A 137 18.70 -2.27 -3.43
CA ALA A 137 19.06 -0.86 -3.55
C ALA A 137 19.79 -0.56 -4.87
N GLY A 138 20.47 -1.55 -5.45
CA GLY A 138 21.32 -1.37 -6.63
C GLY A 138 22.51 -0.45 -6.35
N ASP A 139 22.97 0.26 -7.37
CA ASP A 139 24.14 1.16 -7.29
C ASP A 139 23.85 2.53 -6.65
N ILE A 140 22.69 2.70 -6.01
CA ILE A 140 22.28 3.96 -5.40
C ILE A 140 23.07 4.19 -4.11
N THR A 141 23.54 5.41 -3.91
CA THR A 141 24.19 5.83 -2.67
C THR A 141 23.29 6.75 -1.85
N CYS A 142 23.63 6.94 -0.58
CA CYS A 142 22.89 7.82 0.31
C CYS A 142 22.77 9.26 -0.23
N ALA A 143 23.75 9.72 -1.02
CA ALA A 143 23.73 11.05 -1.62
C ALA A 143 22.72 11.19 -2.78
N ASP A 144 22.21 10.09 -3.31
CA ASP A 144 21.33 10.07 -4.48
C ASP A 144 19.84 10.18 -4.13
N ILE A 145 19.48 9.99 -2.86
CA ILE A 145 18.08 10.00 -2.40
C ILE A 145 17.87 10.90 -1.18
N THR A 146 16.68 11.48 -1.06
CA THR A 146 16.35 12.42 0.03
C THR A 146 15.97 11.74 1.34
N THR A 147 15.79 10.42 1.30
CA THR A 147 15.45 9.60 2.47
C THR A 147 16.69 9.03 3.17
N CYS A 148 17.89 9.40 2.69
CA CYS A 148 19.18 9.04 3.27
C CYS A 148 20.08 10.29 3.37
N PRO A 149 20.77 10.56 4.50
CA PRO A 149 20.63 9.86 5.78
C PRO A 149 19.19 9.86 6.29
N ALA A 150 18.83 8.89 7.12
CA ALA A 150 17.47 8.77 7.62
C ALA A 150 17.05 10.08 8.32
N PRO A 151 15.96 10.73 7.88
CA PRO A 151 15.58 12.04 8.43
C PRO A 151 14.99 11.97 9.85
N HIS A 152 14.77 10.76 10.37
CA HIS A 152 14.29 10.43 11.71
C HIS A 152 14.27 8.91 11.85
N ASP A 153 14.06 8.42 13.07
CA ASP A 153 13.92 6.98 13.32
C ASP A 153 12.68 6.40 12.62
N GLY A 154 12.77 5.16 12.18
CA GLY A 154 11.63 4.45 11.62
C GLY A 154 11.99 3.21 10.82
N PHE A 155 11.01 2.68 10.11
CA PHE A 155 11.14 1.47 9.30
C PHE A 155 11.47 1.80 7.84
N ILE A 156 12.38 1.01 7.28
CA ILE A 156 12.48 0.82 5.84
C ILE A 156 11.55 -0.33 5.47
N THR A 157 10.69 -0.11 4.48
CA THR A 157 9.62 -1.03 4.10
C THR A 157 9.72 -1.39 2.64
N LYS A 158 9.17 -2.55 2.28
CA LYS A 158 9.11 -2.99 0.89
C LYS A 158 8.00 -4.01 0.67
N GLY A 159 7.31 -3.89 -0.46
CA GLY A 159 6.40 -4.92 -0.93
C GLY A 159 7.16 -6.20 -1.31
N ASP A 160 6.65 -7.37 -0.92
CA ASP A 160 7.29 -8.66 -1.18
C ASP A 160 7.58 -8.88 -2.68
N ALA A 161 6.72 -8.37 -3.57
CA ALA A 161 6.89 -8.44 -5.03
C ALA A 161 7.55 -7.20 -5.66
N ASN A 162 7.78 -6.12 -4.89
CA ASN A 162 8.35 -4.90 -5.44
C ASN A 162 9.84 -5.07 -5.75
N PRO A 163 10.41 -4.35 -6.73
CA PRO A 163 11.84 -4.43 -7.01
C PRO A 163 12.68 -3.65 -5.98
N ASN A 164 12.19 -2.50 -5.53
CA ASN A 164 12.95 -1.56 -4.69
C ASN A 164 12.30 -1.39 -3.31
N TYR A 165 13.04 -0.80 -2.37
CA TYR A 165 12.48 -0.28 -1.12
C TYR A 165 11.48 0.85 -1.37
N ASP A 166 10.53 1.01 -0.46
CA ASP A 166 9.49 2.02 -0.56
C ASP A 166 10.04 3.45 -0.50
N GLN A 167 11.22 3.60 0.13
CA GLN A 167 11.95 4.86 0.33
C GLN A 167 12.84 5.26 -0.85
N ILE A 168 12.92 4.44 -1.89
CA ILE A 168 13.70 4.69 -3.11
C ILE A 168 12.76 4.96 -4.28
N ALA A 169 13.25 5.65 -5.32
CA ALA A 169 12.52 5.87 -6.56
C ALA A 169 11.94 4.56 -7.12
N GLY A 170 10.68 4.61 -7.56
CA GLY A 170 9.93 3.45 -8.04
C GLY A 170 9.26 2.60 -6.95
N GLY A 171 9.54 2.89 -5.67
CA GLY A 171 8.85 2.35 -4.50
C GLY A 171 7.50 3.03 -4.22
N ALA A 172 7.18 3.23 -2.93
CA ALA A 172 5.87 3.73 -2.49
C ALA A 172 5.81 5.26 -2.28
N ASP A 173 6.86 5.98 -2.68
CA ASP A 173 6.96 7.45 -2.57
C ASP A 173 6.69 7.94 -1.14
N THR A 174 7.39 7.33 -0.19
CA THR A 174 7.36 7.66 1.24
C THR A 174 8.78 7.85 1.75
N THR A 175 8.94 8.71 2.76
CA THR A 175 10.15 8.72 3.57
C THR A 175 10.21 7.48 4.50
N VAL A 176 11.26 7.39 5.33
CA VAL A 176 11.36 6.43 6.43
C VAL A 176 10.04 6.39 7.20
N VAL A 177 9.51 5.20 7.50
CA VAL A 177 8.17 5.08 8.08
C VAL A 177 8.26 5.18 9.59
N LYS A 178 7.81 6.30 10.18
CA LYS A 178 7.74 6.43 11.65
C LYS A 178 6.83 5.37 12.25
N SER A 179 7.16 4.92 13.46
CA SER A 179 6.30 4.02 14.24
C SER A 179 4.88 4.57 14.42
N GLU A 180 4.74 5.89 14.63
CA GLU A 180 3.45 6.57 14.78
C GLU A 180 2.58 6.60 13.50
N TRP A 181 3.17 6.33 12.32
CA TRP A 181 2.42 6.23 11.06
C TRP A 181 1.92 4.82 10.77
N VAL A 182 2.38 3.84 11.55
CA VAL A 182 1.93 2.45 11.45
C VAL A 182 0.57 2.32 12.12
N THR A 183 -0.45 2.05 11.32
CA THR A 183 -1.84 1.91 11.76
C THR A 183 -2.19 0.48 12.19
N GLY A 184 -1.32 -0.49 11.93
CA GLY A 184 -1.41 -1.84 12.48
C GLY A 184 -0.54 -2.87 11.75
N LYS A 185 -0.57 -4.11 12.23
CA LYS A 185 0.13 -5.27 11.69
C LYS A 185 -0.84 -6.25 11.07
N ALA A 186 -0.50 -6.78 9.91
CA ALA A 186 -1.26 -7.81 9.23
C ALA A 186 -1.06 -9.16 9.92
N MET A 187 -2.17 -9.77 10.36
CA MET A 187 -2.15 -10.95 11.23
C MET A 187 -2.48 -12.25 10.51
N PHE A 188 -3.45 -12.24 9.60
CA PHE A 188 -3.77 -13.38 8.75
C PHE A 188 -4.60 -12.92 7.56
N ARG A 189 -4.59 -13.71 6.49
CA ARG A 189 -5.37 -13.45 5.28
C ARG A 189 -6.53 -14.43 5.17
N ILE A 190 -7.66 -13.92 4.69
CA ILE A 190 -8.85 -14.66 4.32
C ILE A 190 -8.95 -14.59 2.80
N PRO A 191 -8.59 -15.67 2.09
CA PRO A 191 -8.57 -15.67 0.63
C PRO A 191 -9.93 -15.34 0.03
N TRP A 192 -9.96 -14.62 -1.10
CA TRP A 192 -11.16 -14.33 -1.93
C TRP A 192 -12.25 -13.44 -1.31
N LEU A 193 -12.23 -13.18 0.00
CA LEU A 193 -13.30 -12.47 0.70
C LEU A 193 -13.24 -10.93 0.46
N GLY A 194 -12.08 -10.39 0.07
CA GLY A 194 -11.94 -8.98 -0.29
C GLY A 194 -12.65 -8.64 -1.60
N ASN A 195 -12.73 -9.57 -2.56
CA ASN A 195 -13.46 -9.36 -3.81
C ASN A 195 -14.96 -9.11 -3.58
N ILE A 196 -15.56 -9.78 -2.58
CA ILE A 196 -16.97 -9.56 -2.23
C ILE A 196 -17.17 -8.11 -1.75
N ARG A 197 -16.26 -7.61 -0.90
CA ARG A 197 -16.28 -6.20 -0.46
C ARG A 197 -16.13 -5.24 -1.63
N LEU A 198 -15.12 -5.43 -2.48
CA LEU A 198 -14.86 -4.58 -3.65
C LEU A 198 -16.03 -4.59 -4.64
N THR A 199 -16.71 -5.72 -4.82
CA THR A 199 -17.92 -5.81 -5.64
C THR A 199 -19.11 -5.10 -4.98
N PHE A 200 -19.29 -5.22 -3.66
CA PHE A 200 -20.36 -4.52 -2.93
C PHE A 200 -20.19 -3.00 -2.98
N ASP A 201 -18.96 -2.49 -2.77
CA ASP A 201 -18.67 -1.05 -2.86
C ASP A 201 -18.95 -0.49 -4.27
N LYS A 202 -18.64 -1.27 -5.31
CA LYS A 202 -18.92 -0.92 -6.72
C LYS A 202 -20.41 -1.03 -7.09
N LEU A 203 -21.15 -1.96 -6.51
CA LEU A 203 -22.55 -2.25 -6.87
C LEU A 203 -23.56 -1.36 -6.11
N LEU A 204 -23.26 -0.99 -4.86
CA LEU A 204 -24.20 -0.33 -3.95
C LEU A 204 -23.85 1.12 -3.63
N GLY A 205 -22.84 1.69 -4.30
CA GLY A 205 -22.57 3.14 -4.32
C GLY A 205 -22.58 3.80 -2.94
N GLY A 206 -21.93 3.18 -1.94
CA GLY A 206 -21.78 3.75 -0.59
C GLY A 206 -23.08 4.01 0.19
N MET A 207 -24.23 3.46 -0.23
CA MET A 207 -25.54 3.93 0.27
C MET A 207 -26.16 3.11 1.42
N LEU A 208 -25.61 1.95 1.79
CA LEU A 208 -26.24 1.05 2.79
C LEU A 208 -25.33 0.47 3.89
N ALA A 209 -24.08 0.94 4.01
CA ALA A 209 -23.25 0.61 5.16
C ALA A 209 -22.43 1.84 5.56
N PRO A 210 -22.30 2.17 6.86
CA PRO A 210 -21.25 3.08 7.27
C PRO A 210 -19.92 2.44 6.87
N SER A 211 -19.23 3.01 5.88
CA SER A 211 -17.93 2.52 5.41
C SER A 211 -16.96 2.45 6.60
N PRO A 212 -16.58 1.25 7.09
CA PRO A 212 -15.55 1.16 8.09
C PRO A 212 -14.27 0.86 7.33
N GLY A 213 -13.57 1.92 6.94
CA GLY A 213 -12.15 1.83 6.67
C GLY A 213 -11.67 2.10 5.25
N PRO A 214 -10.51 2.75 5.10
CA PRO A 214 -9.91 3.02 3.80
C PRO A 214 -9.48 1.73 3.10
N ALA A 215 -9.57 1.73 1.78
CA ALA A 215 -8.83 0.84 0.91
C ALA A 215 -7.31 0.97 1.17
N ILE A 216 -6.52 -0.05 0.87
CA ILE A 216 -5.05 -0.04 0.98
C ILE A 216 -4.50 -0.19 -0.44
N ALA A 217 -3.79 0.83 -0.92
CA ALA A 217 -3.18 0.81 -2.24
C ALA A 217 -1.72 0.40 -2.10
N GLY A 218 -1.32 -0.67 -2.78
CA GLY A 218 0.09 -0.88 -3.08
C GLY A 218 0.44 -0.03 -4.29
N ALA A 219 1.32 0.95 -4.11
CA ALA A 219 1.85 1.73 -5.23
C ALA A 219 2.53 0.78 -6.22
N SER A 220 1.99 0.67 -7.43
CA SER A 220 2.61 -0.03 -8.55
C SER A 220 3.16 1.01 -9.53
N SER A 221 4.45 0.92 -9.81
CA SER A 221 5.09 1.70 -10.89
C SER A 221 4.65 1.15 -12.26
N PRO A 222 4.45 2.00 -13.27
CA PRO A 222 4.13 1.55 -14.62
C PRO A 222 5.36 0.88 -15.24
N ALA A 223 5.15 -0.30 -15.84
CA ALA A 223 6.16 -0.99 -16.62
C ALA A 223 6.68 -0.08 -17.75
N ALA A 224 8.00 0.07 -17.83
CA ALA A 224 8.67 0.73 -18.94
C ALA A 224 8.38 -0.02 -20.24
N SER A 225 7.59 0.59 -21.12
CA SER A 225 7.47 0.20 -22.51
C SER A 225 8.61 0.84 -23.30
N ASP A 226 9.45 0.01 -23.90
CA ASP A 226 10.40 0.36 -24.96
C ASP A 226 9.74 1.26 -26.01
N ALA A 227 10.19 2.51 -26.11
CA ALA A 227 9.86 3.40 -27.20
C ALA A 227 11.16 3.95 -27.79
N SER A 228 11.41 3.53 -29.01
CA SER A 228 12.53 3.90 -29.86
C SER A 228 12.70 5.41 -29.99
N VAL A 229 13.95 5.82 -29.80
CA VAL A 229 14.45 7.18 -30.02
C VAL A 229 14.28 7.59 -31.48
N SER A 230 13.65 8.73 -31.74
CA SER A 230 13.84 9.54 -32.95
C SER A 230 14.00 11.01 -32.54
N PRO A 231 15.03 11.73 -33.03
CA PRO A 231 15.34 13.09 -32.55
C PRO A 231 14.43 14.19 -33.13
N PRO A 232 14.47 15.39 -32.52
CA PRO A 232 13.38 16.37 -32.54
C PRO A 232 13.51 17.40 -33.67
N GLY A 233 12.37 17.80 -34.24
CA GLY A 233 12.21 18.99 -35.06
C GLY A 233 11.25 19.97 -34.39
N LEU A 234 11.80 21.08 -33.91
CA LEU A 234 11.12 22.22 -33.29
C LEU A 234 10.06 22.89 -34.19
N ALA A 235 9.04 23.43 -33.52
CA ALA A 235 8.32 24.70 -33.77
C ALA A 235 7.97 25.08 -35.23
N GLY A 236 6.73 25.41 -35.60
CA GLY A 236 5.71 26.14 -34.85
C GLY A 236 5.09 27.17 -35.82
N ALA A 237 3.76 27.13 -35.89
CA ALA A 237 2.83 28.22 -36.24
C ALA A 237 2.90 28.98 -37.60
N THR A 238 1.68 29.20 -38.14
CA THR A 238 1.27 30.15 -39.21
C THR A 238 1.70 29.75 -40.63
N GLY A 239 0.90 29.81 -41.70
CA GLY A 239 -0.26 30.64 -42.01
C GLY A 239 0.03 31.32 -43.37
N PHE A 240 -0.80 31.05 -44.38
CA PHE A 240 -0.92 31.69 -45.71
C PHE A 240 0.08 31.36 -46.85
N ALA A 241 -0.54 30.86 -47.94
CA ALA A 241 -0.43 31.23 -49.36
C ALA A 241 0.94 31.42 -50.03
N ALA A 242 1.19 30.66 -51.11
CA ALA A 242 1.19 31.17 -52.49
C ALA A 242 1.84 30.18 -53.49
N CYS A 243 1.42 30.32 -54.74
CA CYS A 243 1.74 29.54 -55.93
C CYS A 243 3.22 29.57 -56.37
N GLY A 244 3.61 28.55 -57.14
CA GLY A 244 4.38 28.76 -58.36
C GLY A 244 5.75 28.09 -58.46
N GLY A 245 5.83 27.05 -59.32
CA GLY A 245 6.72 26.99 -60.49
C GLY A 245 8.24 26.79 -60.32
N GLY A 246 8.79 25.89 -61.15
CA GLY A 246 10.22 25.84 -61.50
C GLY A 246 10.85 24.48 -61.19
N ALA A 247 10.78 23.49 -62.09
CA ALA A 247 11.64 23.29 -63.26
C ALA A 247 13.06 22.78 -62.92
N VAL A 248 13.28 21.55 -63.39
CA VAL A 248 14.47 20.71 -63.32
C VAL A 248 15.56 21.20 -64.28
N THR A 249 16.82 21.14 -63.87
CA THR A 249 18.05 21.03 -64.68
C THR A 249 19.23 21.02 -63.69
N ALA A 250 20.40 20.43 -63.90
CA ALA A 250 20.94 19.34 -64.72
C ALA A 250 22.45 19.27 -64.34
N ILE A 251 23.08 18.11 -64.58
CA ILE A 251 24.54 17.94 -64.84
C ILE A 251 25.44 18.23 -63.61
N GLY A 252 26.23 17.31 -63.09
CA GLY A 252 27.00 16.24 -63.73
C GLY A 252 28.49 16.47 -63.41
N ARG A 253 29.24 15.36 -63.23
CA ARG A 253 30.62 15.12 -63.69
C ARG A 253 31.50 14.37 -62.67
N ARG A 254 31.94 13.21 -63.15
CA ARG A 254 32.98 12.27 -62.67
C ARG A 254 34.36 12.89 -62.42
N ARG A 255 35.15 12.20 -61.59
CA ARG A 255 36.53 11.65 -61.81
C ARG A 255 37.19 11.49 -60.43
N ASN A 256 37.93 10.44 -60.06
CA ASN A 256 38.58 9.33 -60.77
C ASN A 256 38.35 8.04 -59.99
#